data_AF-A0A1S7FS81-F1
#
_entry.id   AF-A0A1S7FS81-F1
#
_cell.length_a   1.000
_cell.length_b   1.000
_cell.length_c   1.000
_cell.angle_alpha   90.00
_cell.angle_beta   90.00
_cell.angle_gamma   90.00
#
_symmetry.space_group_name_H-M   'P 1'
#
loop_
_entity.id
_entity.type
_entity.pdbx_description
1 polymer ?
#
loop_
_entity_poly.entity_id
_entity_poly.type
_entity_poly.pdbx_seq_one_letter_code
_entity_poly.pdbx_strand_id
1 'polypeptide(L)'
;MQNSGEDLGQSVVKAFMNFKRAELQNFKVPGLKRSETRFLFMLHHGLQHKQDKLGMKVADVTAILKVSKPSVTQQINALEEKKLIIRSQDPVDKRAAYIRLTKEGESVVEEIISTFHKNFEDMTSFLGKEEMERLISLLDKLTEYLNTKAENEEV
;
A
#
# COMPACT_ATOMS: atom_id res chain seq x y z
N MET A 1 -16.36 31.72 19.26
CA MET A 1 -16.25 31.46 17.82
C MET A 1 -15.12 30.45 17.65
N GLN A 2 -15.45 29.17 17.54
CA GLN A 2 -14.46 28.10 17.38
C GLN A 2 -14.01 28.02 15.91
N ASN A 3 -12.72 27.78 15.77
CA ASN A 3 -11.89 27.79 14.58
C ASN A 3 -12.42 26.86 13.46
N SER A 4 -13.07 27.41 12.43
CA SER A 4 -13.68 26.63 11.33
C SER A 4 -12.68 25.85 10.46
N GLY A 5 -11.40 26.23 10.46
CA GLY A 5 -10.33 25.52 9.74
C GLY A 5 -9.85 24.24 10.44
N GLU A 6 -9.89 24.21 11.78
CA GLU A 6 -9.51 23.03 12.58
C GLU A 6 -10.54 21.89 12.43
N ASP A 7 -11.81 22.27 12.28
CA ASP A 7 -12.93 21.35 12.08
C ASP A 7 -12.92 20.69 10.68
N LEU A 8 -12.53 21.44 9.64
CA LEU A 8 -12.43 20.90 8.29
C LEU A 8 -11.26 19.91 8.15
N GLY A 9 -10.10 20.23 8.74
CA GLY A 9 -8.96 19.32 8.76
C GLY A 9 -9.30 17.98 9.45
N GLN A 10 -9.97 18.04 10.60
CA GLN A 10 -10.45 16.83 11.29
C GLN A 10 -11.47 16.06 10.46
N SER A 11 -12.37 16.76 9.77
CA SER A 11 -13.37 16.14 8.89
C SER A 11 -12.73 15.40 7.71
N VAL A 12 -11.69 15.97 7.09
CA VAL A 12 -10.92 15.30 6.04
C VAL A 12 -10.24 14.05 6.58
N VAL A 13 -9.56 14.14 7.73
CA VAL A 13 -8.91 13.00 8.38
C VAL A 13 -9.92 11.89 8.68
N LYS A 14 -11.10 12.24 9.21
CA LYS A 14 -12.19 11.30 9.47
C LYS A 14 -12.72 10.66 8.19
N ALA A 15 -12.89 11.44 7.12
CA ALA A 15 -13.34 10.94 5.82
C ALA A 15 -12.36 9.90 5.24
N PHE A 16 -11.05 10.21 5.25
CA PHE A 16 -10.02 9.26 4.83
C PHE A 16 -10.02 7.97 5.68
N MET A 17 -10.12 8.09 7.00
CA MET A 17 -10.16 6.92 7.89
C MET A 17 -11.41 6.06 7.67
N ASN A 18 -12.57 6.68 7.47
CA ASN A 18 -13.82 5.97 7.19
C ASN A 18 -13.78 5.26 5.84
N PHE A 19 -13.32 5.95 4.79
CA PHE A 19 -13.14 5.38 3.46
C PHE A 19 -12.20 4.17 3.52
N LYS A 20 -10.99 4.35 4.09
CA LYS A 20 -9.99 3.28 4.22
C LYS A 20 -10.52 2.11 5.04
N ARG A 21 -11.29 2.36 6.09
CA ARG A 21 -11.92 1.29 6.89
C ARG A 21 -12.94 0.51 6.05
N ALA A 22 -13.80 1.19 5.30
CA ALA A 22 -14.82 0.55 4.46
C ALA A 22 -14.18 -0.24 3.31
N GLU A 23 -13.20 0.34 2.63
CA GLU A 23 -12.40 -0.32 1.58
C GLU A 23 -11.74 -1.59 2.12
N LEU A 24 -10.99 -1.51 3.22
CA LEU A 24 -10.33 -2.66 3.87
C LEU A 24 -11.32 -3.73 4.33
N GLN A 25 -12.56 -3.37 4.65
CA GLN A 25 -13.59 -4.33 5.07
C GLN A 25 -14.16 -5.13 3.90
N ASN A 26 -14.32 -4.46 2.76
CA ASN A 26 -14.89 -5.05 1.55
C ASN A 26 -13.84 -5.75 0.68
N PHE A 27 -12.56 -5.44 0.87
CA PHE A 27 -11.48 -6.12 0.16
C PHE A 27 -11.21 -7.52 0.75
N LYS A 28 -11.60 -8.56 0.01
CA LYS A 28 -11.34 -9.97 0.35
C LYS A 28 -10.83 -10.71 -0.87
N VAL A 29 -9.67 -11.35 -0.72
CA VAL A 29 -9.16 -12.34 -1.67
C VAL A 29 -9.28 -13.72 -1.01
N PRO A 30 -9.92 -14.71 -1.66
CA PRO A 30 -10.03 -16.07 -1.10
C PRO A 30 -8.67 -16.63 -0.70
N GLY A 31 -8.58 -17.31 0.44
CA GLY A 31 -7.34 -17.93 0.93
C GLY A 31 -6.31 -16.98 1.56
N LEU A 32 -6.54 -15.66 1.52
CA LEU A 32 -5.66 -14.66 2.14
C LEU A 32 -6.32 -13.89 3.28
N LYS A 33 -5.52 -13.60 4.30
CA LYS A 33 -5.89 -12.61 5.32
C LYS A 33 -5.75 -11.21 4.73
N ARG A 34 -6.50 -10.26 5.27
CA ARG A 34 -6.42 -8.84 4.87
C ARG A 34 -5.01 -8.26 4.98
N SER A 35 -4.30 -8.63 6.05
CA SER A 35 -2.93 -8.15 6.26
C SER A 35 -1.95 -8.68 5.23
N GLU A 36 -2.10 -9.95 4.84
CA GLU A 36 -1.29 -10.62 3.83
C GLU A 36 -1.55 -10.01 2.45
N THR A 37 -2.83 -9.78 2.14
CA THR A 37 -3.28 -9.13 0.90
C THR A 37 -2.70 -7.72 0.77
N ARG A 38 -2.81 -6.91 1.82
CA ARG A 38 -2.23 -5.57 1.88
C ARG A 38 -0.71 -5.61 1.74
N PHE A 39 -0.05 -6.57 2.39
CA PHE A 39 1.40 -6.73 2.33
C PHE A 39 1.88 -7.05 0.91
N LEU A 40 1.24 -8.00 0.23
CA LEU A 40 1.56 -8.38 -1.15
C LEU A 40 1.36 -7.22 -2.12
N PHE A 41 0.24 -6.49 -2.02
CA PHE A 41 -0.02 -5.32 -2.85
C PHE A 41 1.06 -4.23 -2.70
N MET A 42 1.43 -3.91 -1.46
CA MET A 42 2.44 -2.87 -1.21
C MET A 42 3.85 -3.34 -1.60
N LEU A 43 4.18 -4.62 -1.39
CA LEU A 43 5.43 -5.20 -1.84
C LEU A 43 5.55 -5.09 -3.36
N HIS A 44 4.51 -5.46 -4.10
CA HIS A 44 4.48 -5.30 -5.56
C HIS A 44 4.67 -3.85 -5.98
N HIS A 45 3.89 -2.91 -5.41
CA HIS A 45 4.02 -1.50 -5.75
C HIS A 45 5.43 -0.96 -5.49
N GLY A 46 6.03 -1.27 -4.34
CA GLY A 46 7.39 -0.79 -4.06
C GLY A 46 8.48 -1.51 -4.87
N LEU A 47 8.24 -2.73 -5.37
CA LEU A 47 9.14 -3.41 -6.31
C LEU A 47 9.09 -2.78 -7.72
N GLN A 48 7.94 -2.23 -8.16
CA GLN A 48 7.84 -1.51 -9.44
C GLN A 48 8.74 -0.26 -9.47
N HIS A 49 8.94 0.39 -8.32
CA HIS A 49 9.76 1.60 -8.20
C HIS A 49 11.23 1.32 -7.85
N LYS A 50 11.60 0.05 -7.61
CA LYS A 50 12.97 -0.36 -7.28
C LYS A 50 13.38 -1.59 -8.10
N GLN A 51 14.18 -1.39 -9.15
CA GLN A 51 14.85 -2.48 -9.87
C GLN A 51 16.04 -3.04 -9.08
N ASP A 52 15.78 -3.74 -7.98
CA ASP A 52 16.80 -4.56 -7.31
C ASP A 52 16.54 -6.04 -7.63
N LYS A 53 17.55 -6.71 -8.20
CA LYS A 53 17.50 -8.14 -8.54
C LYS A 53 17.29 -9.03 -7.30
N LEU A 54 17.66 -8.55 -6.12
CA LEU A 54 17.46 -9.27 -4.85
C LEU A 54 16.03 -9.11 -4.32
N GLY A 55 15.25 -8.16 -4.85
CA GLY A 55 13.92 -7.80 -4.38
C GLY A 55 13.97 -6.62 -3.40
N MET A 56 13.00 -6.53 -2.49
CA MET A 56 12.91 -5.42 -1.54
C MET A 56 13.59 -5.79 -0.23
N LYS A 57 14.43 -4.88 0.29
CA LYS A 57 15.04 -5.03 1.61
C LYS A 57 13.94 -4.99 2.69
N VAL A 58 13.97 -5.91 3.65
CA VAL A 58 12.96 -5.98 4.74
C VAL A 58 12.90 -4.68 5.55
N ALA A 59 14.04 -3.99 5.70
CA ALA A 59 14.08 -2.68 6.35
C ALA A 59 13.25 -1.64 5.59
N ASP A 60 13.32 -1.63 4.26
CA ASP A 60 12.54 -0.72 3.43
C ASP A 60 11.04 -1.04 3.51
N VAL A 61 10.69 -2.33 3.55
CA VAL A 61 9.30 -2.76 3.78
C VAL A 61 8.78 -2.16 5.08
N THR A 62 9.52 -2.26 6.19
CA THR A 62 9.07 -1.70 7.48
C THR A 62 8.86 -0.18 7.43
N ALA A 63 9.72 0.53 6.69
CA ALA A 63 9.62 1.98 6.51
C ALA A 63 8.40 2.37 5.64
N ILE A 64 8.22 1.71 4.49
CA ILE A 64 7.11 1.95 3.57
C ILE A 64 5.78 1.62 4.24
N LEU A 65 5.71 0.47 4.90
CA LEU A 65 4.47 -0.02 5.49
C LEU A 65 4.10 0.68 6.80
N LYS A 66 5.03 1.44 7.39
CA LYS A 66 4.92 2.09 8.71
C LYS A 66 4.43 1.11 9.80
N VAL A 67 4.95 -0.11 9.78
CA VAL A 67 4.63 -1.17 10.78
C VAL A 67 5.90 -1.65 11.47
N SER A 68 5.72 -2.24 12.66
CA SER A 68 6.83 -2.75 13.46
C SER A 68 7.54 -3.93 12.78
N LYS A 69 8.85 -4.07 13.04
CA LYS A 69 9.66 -5.20 12.56
C LYS A 69 9.05 -6.58 12.90
N PRO A 70 8.55 -6.84 14.13
CA PRO A 70 7.91 -8.12 14.44
C PRO A 70 6.67 -8.42 13.57
N SER A 71 5.86 -7.40 13.28
CA SER A 71 4.68 -7.53 12.42
C SER A 71 5.07 -7.90 10.99
N VAL A 72 6.09 -7.23 10.43
CA VAL A 72 6.61 -7.56 9.10
C VAL A 72 7.16 -8.99 9.05
N THR A 73 7.97 -9.40 10.04
CA THR A 73 8.48 -10.78 10.11
C THR A 73 7.36 -11.81 10.15
N GLN A 74 6.28 -11.53 10.89
CA GLN A 74 5.13 -12.43 10.94
C GLN A 74 4.42 -12.54 9.58
N GLN A 75 4.22 -11.41 8.87
CA GLN A 75 3.64 -11.45 7.52
C GLN A 75 4.54 -12.19 6.53
N ILE A 76 5.86 -11.96 6.61
CA ILE A 76 6.82 -12.62 5.73
C ILE A 76 6.77 -14.13 5.96
N ASN A 77 6.84 -14.60 7.20
CA ASN A 77 6.78 -16.03 7.51
C ASN A 77 5.48 -16.66 7.00
N ALA A 78 4.33 -16.01 7.23
CA ALA A 78 3.04 -16.52 6.76
C ALA A 78 2.94 -16.60 5.23
N LEU A 79 3.49 -15.62 4.51
CA LEU A 79 3.50 -15.60 3.04
C LEU A 79 4.53 -16.57 2.44
N GLU A 80 5.62 -16.82 3.16
CA GLU A 80 6.66 -17.79 2.80
C GLU A 80 6.16 -19.24 2.99
N GLU A 81 5.42 -19.52 4.07
CA GLU A 81 4.70 -20.78 4.28
C GLU A 81 3.67 -21.05 3.17
N LYS A 82 3.02 -19.99 2.67
CA LYS A 82 2.12 -20.03 1.51
C LYS A 82 2.84 -20.03 0.17
N LYS A 83 4.17 -20.03 0.13
CA LYS A 83 5.01 -20.00 -1.08
C LYS A 83 4.79 -18.78 -2.00
N LEU A 84 4.22 -17.70 -1.47
CA LEU A 84 3.93 -16.48 -2.22
C LEU A 84 5.13 -15.53 -2.26
N ILE A 85 6.02 -15.62 -1.27
CA ILE A 85 7.26 -14.88 -1.24
C ILE A 85 8.42 -15.80 -0.92
N ILE A 86 9.63 -15.34 -1.21
CA ILE A 86 10.86 -15.98 -0.79
C ILE A 86 11.85 -14.95 -0.28
N ARG A 87 12.62 -15.37 0.73
CA ARG A 87 13.66 -14.56 1.36
C ARG A 87 15.02 -14.90 0.78
N SER A 88 15.82 -13.88 0.53
CA SER A 88 17.23 -13.99 0.18
C SER A 88 18.07 -13.17 1.16
N GLN A 89 19.31 -13.59 1.36
CA GLN A 89 20.33 -12.77 2.02
C GLN A 89 21.18 -12.09 0.96
N ASP A 90 21.66 -10.89 1.27
CA ASP A 90 22.68 -10.26 0.45
C ASP A 90 23.98 -11.09 0.53
N PRO A 91 24.58 -11.48 -0.61
CA PRO A 91 25.86 -12.19 -0.61
C PRO A 91 27.02 -11.37 0.00
N VAL A 92 26.89 -10.04 0.05
CA VAL A 92 27.88 -9.10 0.58
C VAL A 92 27.59 -8.75 2.05
N ASP A 93 26.33 -8.47 2.39
CA ASP A 93 25.89 -8.17 3.77
C ASP A 93 24.86 -9.19 4.28
N LYS A 94 25.33 -10.26 4.94
CA LYS A 94 24.44 -11.29 5.51
C LYS A 94 23.45 -10.76 6.56
N ARG A 95 23.61 -9.52 7.05
CA ARG A 95 22.65 -8.86 7.96
C ARG A 95 21.46 -8.26 7.21
N ALA A 96 21.58 -8.04 5.90
CA ALA A 96 20.52 -7.55 5.04
C ALA A 96 19.68 -8.72 4.50
N ALA A 97 18.40 -8.72 4.88
CA ALA A 97 17.40 -9.64 4.33
C ALA A 97 16.59 -8.95 3.24
N TYR A 98 16.39 -9.67 2.15
CA TYR A 98 15.59 -9.26 1.00
C TYR A 98 14.41 -10.21 0.83
N ILE A 99 13.32 -9.69 0.28
CA ILE A 99 12.14 -10.46 -0.08
C ILE A 99 11.73 -10.18 -1.51
N ARG A 100 11.30 -11.23 -2.21
CA ARG A 100 10.72 -11.13 -3.55
C ARG A 100 9.48 -12.01 -3.66
N LEU A 101 8.59 -11.64 -4.58
CA LEU A 101 7.47 -12.48 -4.96
C LEU A 101 7.98 -13.74 -5.66
N THR A 102 7.30 -14.86 -5.44
CA THR A 102 7.41 -16.02 -6.32
C THR A 102 6.50 -15.82 -7.54
N LYS A 103 6.59 -16.71 -8.54
CA LYS A 103 5.62 -16.71 -9.65
C LYS A 103 4.18 -16.86 -9.17
N GLU A 104 3.96 -17.68 -8.14
CA GLU A 104 2.65 -17.84 -7.52
C GLU A 104 2.22 -16.55 -6.80
N GLY A 105 3.14 -15.92 -6.08
CA GLY A 105 2.92 -14.61 -5.47
C GLY A 105 2.58 -13.50 -6.46
N GLU A 106 3.25 -13.48 -7.62
CA GLU A 106 2.95 -12.56 -8.73
C GLU A 106 1.53 -12.78 -9.25
N SER A 107 1.14 -14.04 -9.54
CA SER A 107 -0.22 -14.37 -9.98
C SER A 107 -1.28 -13.94 -8.96
N VAL A 108 -1.03 -14.16 -7.67
CA VAL A 108 -1.94 -13.74 -6.60
C VAL A 108 -2.04 -12.21 -6.52
N VAL A 109 -0.93 -11.50 -6.76
CA VAL A 109 -0.95 -10.03 -6.83
C VAL A 109 -1.74 -9.54 -8.05
N GLU A 110 -1.65 -10.21 -9.19
CA GLU A 110 -2.45 -9.88 -10.36
C GLU A 110 -3.96 -10.03 -10.07
N GLU A 111 -4.36 -11.08 -9.36
CA GLU A 111 -5.75 -11.25 -8.89
C GLU A 111 -6.18 -10.13 -7.92
N ILE A 112 -5.28 -9.74 -7.01
CA ILE A 112 -5.49 -8.59 -6.10
C ILE A 112 -5.71 -7.32 -6.92
N ILE A 113 -4.85 -7.02 -7.90
CA ILE A 113 -4.92 -5.82 -8.74
C ILE A 113 -6.21 -5.82 -9.57
N SER A 114 -6.58 -6.95 -10.16
CA SER A 114 -7.83 -7.09 -10.91
C SER A 114 -9.05 -6.81 -10.03
N THR A 115 -9.05 -7.31 -8.80
CA THR A 115 -10.09 -7.02 -7.81
C THR A 115 -10.13 -5.54 -7.45
N PHE A 116 -8.97 -4.89 -7.30
CA PHE A 116 -8.89 -3.44 -7.09
C PHE A 116 -9.48 -2.67 -8.26
N HIS A 117 -9.08 -2.96 -9.50
CA HIS A 117 -9.61 -2.30 -10.69
C HIS A 117 -11.13 -2.42 -10.78
N LYS A 118 -11.67 -3.63 -10.58
CA LYS A 118 -13.12 -3.83 -10.59
C LYS A 118 -13.83 -2.99 -9.52
N ASN A 119 -13.30 -2.94 -8.30
CA ASN A 119 -13.89 -2.10 -7.26
C ASN A 119 -13.85 -0.61 -7.62
N PHE A 120 -12.78 -0.13 -8.25
CA PHE A 120 -12.69 1.26 -8.72
C PHE A 120 -13.63 1.55 -9.88
N GLU A 121 -13.84 0.60 -10.79
CA GLU A 121 -14.86 0.70 -11.85
C GLU A 121 -16.28 0.78 -11.26
N ASP A 122 -16.59 -0.05 -10.26
CA ASP A 122 -17.87 -0.01 -9.56
C ASP A 122 -18.06 1.34 -8.83
N MET A 123 -17.01 1.85 -8.17
CA MET A 123 -17.03 3.18 -7.54
C MET A 123 -17.20 4.31 -8.56
N THR A 124 -16.54 4.21 -9.72
CA THR A 124 -16.67 5.19 -10.81
C THR A 124 -18.09 5.19 -11.36
N SER A 125 -18.70 4.02 -11.49
CA SER A 125 -20.08 3.86 -11.95
C SER A 125 -21.08 4.42 -10.95
N PHE A 126 -20.82 4.23 -9.65
CA PHE A 126 -21.65 4.75 -8.56
C PHE A 126 -21.56 6.27 -8.40
N LEU A 127 -20.35 6.83 -8.46
CA LEU A 127 -20.11 8.26 -8.23
C LEU A 127 -20.38 9.11 -9.49
N GLY A 128 -20.23 8.50 -10.67
CA GLY A 128 -20.28 9.20 -11.94
C GLY A 128 -18.93 9.80 -12.34
N LYS A 129 -18.77 10.02 -13.65
CA LYS A 129 -17.50 10.48 -14.24
C LYS A 129 -17.04 11.83 -13.69
N GLU A 130 -17.93 12.81 -13.62
CA GLU A 130 -17.59 14.18 -13.21
C GLU A 130 -17.07 14.24 -11.76
N GLU A 131 -17.77 13.58 -10.83
CA GLU A 131 -17.37 13.55 -9.42
C GLU A 131 -16.09 12.73 -9.21
N MET A 132 -15.87 11.67 -10.00
CA MET A 132 -14.61 10.92 -9.98
C MET A 132 -13.44 11.76 -10.50
N GLU A 133 -13.61 12.49 -11.60
CA GLU A 133 -12.61 13.44 -12.12
C GLU A 133 -12.29 14.54 -11.09
N ARG A 134 -13.31 15.03 -10.38
CA ARG A 134 -13.14 16.00 -9.30
C ARG A 134 -12.35 15.42 -8.13
N LEU A 135 -12.65 14.19 -7.72
CA LEU A 135 -11.90 13.50 -6.66
C LEU A 135 -10.43 13.34 -7.04
N ILE A 136 -10.14 12.90 -8.27
CA ILE A 136 -8.78 12.76 -8.79
C ILE A 136 -8.04 14.10 -8.70
N SER A 137 -8.63 15.19 -9.21
CA SER A 137 -8.01 16.53 -9.17
C SER A 137 -7.70 17.01 -7.75
N LEU A 138 -8.56 16.70 -6.77
CA LEU A 138 -8.33 17.05 -5.38
C LEU A 138 -7.19 16.24 -4.78
N LEU A 139 -7.11 14.94 -5.07
CA LEU A 139 -6.04 14.06 -4.60
C LEU A 139 -4.69 14.46 -5.19
N ASP A 140 -4.64 14.84 -6.48
CA ASP A 140 -3.42 15.31 -7.14
C ASP A 140 -2.87 16.58 -6.48
N LYS A 141 -3.74 17.58 -6.22
CA LYS A 141 -3.36 18.82 -5.52
C LYS A 141 -2.82 18.57 -4.11
N LEU A 142 -3.45 17.64 -3.38
CA LEU A 142 -2.96 17.26 -2.04
C LEU A 142 -1.61 16.55 -2.13
N THR A 143 -1.40 15.73 -3.15
CA THR A 143 -0.14 15.01 -3.36
C THR A 143 0.99 15.97 -3.72
N GLU A 144 0.74 16.93 -4.62
CA GLU A 144 1.67 18.01 -4.96
C GLU A 144 2.10 18.80 -3.72
N TYR A 145 1.14 19.25 -2.90
CA TYR A 145 1.43 19.95 -1.66
C TYR A 145 2.32 19.13 -0.70
N LEU A 146 2.05 17.83 -0.54
CA LEU A 146 2.84 16.97 0.33
C LEU A 146 4.27 16.78 -0.19
N ASN A 147 4.45 16.65 -1.50
CA ASN A 147 5.78 16.53 -2.12
C ASN A 147 6.58 17.82 -1.96
N THR A 148 5.98 18.98 -2.23
CA THR A 148 6.64 20.28 -2.05
C THR A 148 6.99 20.54 -0.58
N LYS A 149 6.17 20.08 0.37
CA LYS A 149 6.48 20.20 1.80
C LYS A 149 7.70 19.36 2.19
N ALA A 150 7.82 18.12 1.69
CA ALA A 150 8.96 17.25 1.98
C ALA A 150 10.29 17.85 1.48
N GLU A 151 10.29 18.49 0.31
CA GLU A 151 11.47 19.16 -0.26
C GLU A 151 11.94 20.37 0.59
N ASN A 152 11.01 21.06 1.26
CA ASN A 152 11.32 22.24 2.08
C ASN A 152 11.77 21.90 3.52
N GLU A 153 11.52 20.67 4.00
CA GLU A 153 11.98 20.19 5.32
C GLU A 153 13.38 19.55 5.27
N GLU A 154 13.93 19.29 4.07
CA GLU A 154 15.28 18.76 3.84
C GLU A 154 16.34 19.86 3.58
N VAL A 155 15.98 21.14 3.67
CA VAL A 155 16.86 22.32 3.50
C VAL A 155 17.15 23.01 4.83
#